data_AF-A0AAV2AH32-F1
#
_entry.id   AF-A0AAV2AH32-F1
#
_cell.length_a   1.000
_cell.length_b   1.000
_cell.length_c   1.000
_cell.angle_alpha   90.00
_cell.angle_beta   90.00
_cell.angle_gamma   90.00
#
_symmetry.space_group_name_H-M   'P 1'
#
loop_
_entity.id
_entity.type
_entity.pdbx_description
1 polymer ?
#
loop_
_entity_poly.entity_id
_entity_poly.type
_entity_poly.pdbx_seq_one_letter_code
_entity_poly.pdbx_strand_id
1 'polypeptide(L)'
;MIIYIFLCRRVRNRWGFAIANVMSGIFLVALVCIPADKVWLKILFSVCGIFFSTASFDTNYVYTSELFPTVMRNAALGSGSTVARIGALLAPFVHQLVMKFIFHLDNTMMSSIFNEI
;
A
#
# COMPACT_ATOMS: atom_id res chain seq x y z
N MET A 1 -13.28 -8.25 -10.93
CA MET A 1 -12.72 -7.63 -12.15
C MET A 1 -13.82 -7.10 -13.07
N ILE A 2 -14.62 -7.94 -13.75
CA ILE A 2 -15.62 -7.49 -14.75
C ILE A 2 -16.68 -6.53 -14.16
N ILE A 3 -17.25 -6.85 -12.99
CA ILE A 3 -18.21 -5.96 -12.28
C ILE A 3 -17.59 -4.62 -11.88
N TYR A 4 -16.30 -4.62 -11.51
CA TYR A 4 -15.60 -3.42 -11.06
C TYR A 4 -15.22 -2.51 -12.23
N ILE A 5 -14.81 -3.10 -13.36
CA ILE A 5 -14.62 -2.39 -14.63
C ILE A 5 -15.95 -1.75 -15.06
N PHE A 6 -17.07 -2.46 -14.91
CA PHE A 6 -18.40 -1.93 -15.23
C PHE A 6 -18.81 -0.77 -14.31
N LEU A 7 -18.50 -0.86 -13.01
CA LEU A 7 -18.73 0.20 -12.02
C LEU A 7 -17.85 1.43 -12.30
N CYS A 8 -16.56 1.22 -12.58
CA CYS A 8 -15.61 2.28 -12.93
C CYS A 8 -15.94 2.95 -14.27
N ARG A 9 -16.43 2.21 -15.28
CA ARG A 9 -16.90 2.79 -16.55
C ARG A 9 -18.10 3.72 -16.36
N ARG A 10 -18.92 3.51 -15.31
CA ARG A 10 -20.05 4.38 -14.97
C ARG A 10 -19.58 5.67 -14.28
N VAL A 11 -18.49 5.61 -13.51
CA VAL A 11 -17.80 6.76 -12.91
C VAL A 11 -16.82 7.35 -13.93
N ARG A 12 -17.37 7.91 -15.01
CA ARG A 12 -16.64 8.63 -16.06
C ARG A 12 -16.21 10.02 -15.56
N ASN A 13 -15.42 10.05 -14.50
CA ASN A 13 -14.75 11.25 -14.02
C ASN A 13 -13.37 10.84 -13.54
N ARG A 14 -12.34 11.60 -13.95
CA ARG A 14 -10.89 11.33 -13.81
C ARG A 14 -10.43 11.00 -12.38
N TRP A 15 -11.30 11.27 -11.40
CA TRP A 15 -11.15 11.04 -9.97
C TRP A 15 -11.33 9.59 -9.51
N GLY A 16 -11.99 8.72 -10.29
CA GLY A 16 -12.31 7.35 -9.86
C GLY A 16 -11.08 6.52 -9.46
N PHE A 17 -9.97 6.68 -10.20
CA PHE A 17 -8.71 5.99 -9.91
C PHE A 17 -8.05 6.48 -8.61
N ALA A 18 -8.05 7.79 -8.39
CA ALA A 18 -7.50 8.40 -7.19
C ALA A 18 -8.30 7.94 -5.95
N ILE A 19 -9.63 7.94 -6.04
CA ILE A 19 -10.51 7.52 -4.95
C ILE A 19 -10.28 6.04 -4.59
N ALA A 20 -10.13 5.16 -5.58
CA ALA A 20 -9.90 3.74 -5.34
C ALA A 20 -8.54 3.46 -4.65
N ASN A 21 -7.48 4.18 -5.04
CA ASN A 21 -6.17 4.06 -4.38
C ASN A 21 -6.18 4.68 -2.97
N VAL A 22 -6.88 5.79 -2.77
CA VAL A 22 -7.06 6.39 -1.43
C VAL A 22 -7.82 5.43 -0.52
N MET A 23 -8.90 4.81 -1.00
CA MET A 23 -9.64 3.79 -0.24
C MET A 23 -8.75 2.59 0.13
N SER A 24 -7.95 2.07 -0.81
CA SER A 24 -6.97 1.01 -0.54
C SER A 24 -5.96 1.43 0.53
N GLY A 25 -5.45 2.67 0.46
CA GLY A 25 -4.55 3.25 1.46
C GLY A 25 -5.19 3.35 2.85
N ILE A 26 -6.46 3.74 2.93
CA ILE A 26 -7.23 3.79 4.20
C ILE A 26 -7.32 2.38 4.81
N PHE A 27 -7.59 1.34 4.00
CA PHE A 27 -7.62 -0.04 4.49
C PHE A 27 -6.25 -0.52 5.01
N LEU A 28 -5.15 -0.13 4.36
CA LEU A 28 -3.79 -0.47 4.80
C LEU A 28 -3.37 0.30 6.05
N VAL A 29 -3.76 1.57 6.21
CA VAL A 29 -3.51 2.33 7.45
C VAL A 29 -4.34 1.75 8.59
N ALA A 30 -5.59 1.38 8.34
CA ALA A 30 -6.44 0.71 9.32
C ALA A 30 -5.85 -0.63 9.81
N LEU A 31 -5.08 -1.33 8.97
CA LEU A 31 -4.35 -2.55 9.36
C LEU A 31 -3.36 -2.32 10.52
N VAL A 32 -2.70 -1.14 10.54
CA VAL A 32 -1.72 -0.77 11.57
C VAL A 32 -2.40 -0.53 12.91
N CYS A 33 -3.63 -0.01 12.91
CA CYS A 33 -4.41 0.21 14.13
C CYS A 33 -4.94 -1.08 14.79
N ILE A 34 -4.91 -2.22 14.09
CA ILE A 34 -5.49 -3.47 14.61
C ILE A 34 -4.42 -4.26 15.42
N PRO A 35 -4.67 -4.55 16.72
CA PRO A 35 -3.77 -5.35 17.54
C PRO A 35 -3.64 -6.79 17.02
N ALA A 36 -2.53 -7.46 17.35
CA ALA A 36 -2.16 -8.76 16.80
C ALA A 36 -3.14 -9.91 17.10
N ASP A 37 -4.04 -9.74 18.07
CA ASP A 37 -4.95 -10.80 18.54
C ASP A 37 -5.99 -11.25 17.52
N LYS A 38 -6.30 -10.43 16.50
CA LYS A 38 -7.32 -10.76 15.48
C LYS A 38 -6.71 -10.94 14.09
N VAL A 39 -5.99 -12.06 13.91
CA VAL A 39 -5.36 -12.44 12.63
C VAL A 39 -6.36 -12.46 11.47
N TRP A 40 -7.58 -12.97 11.69
CA TRP A 40 -8.64 -12.99 10.68
C TRP A 40 -8.99 -11.60 10.14
N LEU A 41 -9.09 -10.60 11.01
CA LEU A 41 -9.39 -9.23 10.61
C LEU A 41 -8.23 -8.64 9.79
N LYS A 42 -6.99 -8.91 10.18
CA LYS A 42 -5.81 -8.45 9.44
C LYS A 42 -5.76 -9.00 8.03
N ILE A 43 -6.02 -10.29 7.87
CA ILE A 43 -6.07 -10.93 6.55
C ILE A 43 -7.18 -10.30 5.71
N LEU A 44 -8.37 -10.11 6.28
CA LEU A 44 -9.51 -9.53 5.57
C LEU A 44 -9.22 -8.12 5.05
N PHE A 45 -8.67 -7.25 5.91
CA PHE A 45 -8.29 -5.88 5.54
C PHE A 45 -7.15 -5.85 4.50
N SER A 46 -6.16 -6.74 4.64
CA SER A 46 -5.04 -6.86 3.68
C SER A 46 -5.53 -7.29 2.29
N VAL A 47 -6.40 -8.32 2.24
CA VAL A 47 -6.97 -8.83 0.98
C VAL A 47 -7.91 -7.79 0.34
N CYS A 48 -8.69 -7.06 1.14
CA CYS A 48 -9.49 -5.94 0.63
C CYS A 48 -8.59 -4.84 0.04
N GLY A 49 -7.52 -4.45 0.73
CA GLY A 49 -6.59 -3.42 0.26
C GLY A 49 -5.95 -3.78 -1.09
N ILE A 50 -5.40 -5.00 -1.22
CA ILE A 50 -4.76 -5.44 -2.47
C ILE A 50 -5.78 -5.58 -3.61
N PHE A 51 -7.01 -6.01 -3.32
CA PHE A 51 -8.07 -6.12 -4.32
C PHE A 51 -8.41 -4.77 -4.97
N PHE A 52 -8.58 -3.71 -4.17
CA PHE A 52 -8.84 -2.36 -4.67
C PHE A 52 -7.67 -1.80 -5.49
N SER A 53 -6.43 -2.08 -5.06
CA SER A 53 -5.23 -1.66 -5.77
C SER A 53 -5.12 -2.35 -7.14
N THR A 54 -5.24 -3.68 -7.20
CA THR A 54 -5.19 -4.45 -8.45
C THR A 54 -6.31 -4.05 -9.42
N ALA A 55 -7.52 -3.83 -8.93
CA ALA A 55 -8.64 -3.40 -9.75
C ALA A 55 -8.43 -2.00 -10.39
N SER A 56 -7.74 -1.11 -9.68
CA SER A 56 -7.37 0.23 -10.17
C SER A 56 -6.31 0.15 -11.26
N PHE A 57 -5.29 -0.70 -11.07
CA PHE A 57 -4.25 -0.95 -12.06
C PHE A 57 -4.83 -1.54 -13.36
N ASP A 58 -5.74 -2.50 -13.26
CA ASP A 58 -6.37 -3.13 -14.43
C ASP A 58 -7.21 -2.14 -15.24
N THR A 59 -7.97 -1.27 -14.57
CA THR A 59 -8.77 -0.24 -15.25
C THR A 59 -7.87 0.79 -15.96
N ASN A 60 -6.75 1.20 -15.36
CA ASN A 60 -5.81 2.12 -15.98
C ASN A 60 -5.09 1.47 -17.17
N TYR A 61 -4.81 0.18 -17.07
CA TYR A 61 -4.19 -0.61 -18.11
C TYR A 61 -5.09 -0.75 -19.35
N VAL A 62 -6.39 -0.99 -19.15
CA VAL A 62 -7.39 -0.98 -20.25
C VAL A 62 -7.50 0.40 -20.88
N TYR A 63 -7.64 1.46 -20.08
CA TYR A 63 -7.74 2.84 -20.59
C TYR A 63 -6.50 3.27 -21.38
N THR A 64 -5.31 2.91 -20.90
CA THR A 64 -4.05 3.17 -21.61
C THR A 64 -3.96 2.37 -22.90
N SER A 65 -4.45 1.12 -22.91
CA SER A 65 -4.46 0.29 -24.13
C SER A 65 -5.49 0.71 -25.18
N GLU A 66 -6.55 1.42 -24.78
CA GLU A 66 -7.50 2.03 -25.72
C GLU A 66 -6.92 3.29 -26.39
N LEU A 67 -6.00 3.99 -25.71
CA LEU A 67 -5.41 5.24 -26.18
C LEU A 67 -4.01 5.07 -26.83
N PHE A 68 -3.25 4.04 -26.46
CA PHE A 68 -1.85 3.86 -26.85
C PHE A 68 -1.48 2.41 -27.21
N PRO A 69 -0.55 2.18 -28.16
CA PRO A 69 -0.20 0.84 -28.65
C PRO A 69 0.61 0.00 -27.63
N THR A 70 0.69 -1.30 -27.90
CA THR A 70 1.24 -2.40 -27.07
C THR A 70 2.61 -2.17 -26.42
N VAL A 71 3.44 -1.25 -26.95
CA VAL A 71 4.76 -0.91 -26.42
C VAL A 71 4.67 -0.27 -25.02
N MET A 72 3.64 0.54 -24.77
CA MET A 72 3.46 1.20 -23.47
C MET A 72 3.02 0.23 -22.37
N ARG A 73 2.31 -0.86 -22.71
CA ARG A 73 1.90 -1.91 -21.76
C ARG A 73 3.11 -2.60 -21.13
N ASN A 74 4.05 -3.06 -21.95
CA ASN A 74 5.24 -3.77 -21.47
C ASN A 74 6.17 -2.85 -20.67
N ALA A 75 6.31 -1.59 -21.09
CA ALA A 75 7.08 -0.59 -20.36
C ALA A 75 6.45 -0.26 -18.99
N ALA A 76 5.12 -0.16 -18.90
CA ALA A 76 4.40 0.09 -17.65
C ALA A 76 4.56 -1.07 -16.64
N LEU A 77 4.44 -2.32 -17.08
CA LEU A 77 4.62 -3.49 -16.21
C LEU A 77 6.09 -3.64 -15.76
N GLY A 78 7.04 -3.37 -16.65
CA GLY A 78 8.47 -3.39 -16.33
C GLY A 78 8.85 -2.30 -15.32
N SER A 79 8.43 -1.06 -15.55
CA SER A 79 8.68 0.08 -14.65
C SER A 79 7.97 -0.08 -13.30
N GLY A 80 6.74 -0.61 -13.27
CA GLY A 80 6.06 -0.93 -12.02
C GLY A 80 6.84 -1.95 -11.18
N SER A 81 7.44 -2.95 -11.83
CA SER A 81 8.24 -3.97 -11.15
C SER A 81 9.56 -3.41 -10.60
N THR A 82 10.22 -2.48 -11.31
CA THR A 82 11.45 -1.85 -10.80
C THR A 82 11.15 -0.95 -9.61
N VAL A 83 10.07 -0.17 -9.65
CA VAL A 83 9.63 0.66 -8.52
C VAL A 83 9.26 -0.21 -7.32
N ALA A 84 8.55 -1.33 -7.53
CA ALA A 84 8.24 -2.27 -6.46
C ALA A 84 9.50 -2.86 -5.81
N ARG A 85 10.52 -3.19 -6.60
CA ARG A 85 11.82 -3.68 -6.10
C ARG A 85 12.57 -2.62 -5.30
N ILE A 86 12.55 -1.36 -5.74
CA ILE A 86 13.13 -0.25 -4.97
C ILE A 86 12.41 -0.11 -3.63
N GLY A 87 11.07 -0.18 -3.62
CA GLY A 87 10.28 -0.17 -2.39
C GLY A 87 10.64 -1.33 -1.45
N ALA A 88 10.81 -2.54 -1.98
CA ALA A 88 11.22 -3.71 -1.21
C ALA A 88 12.64 -3.56 -0.62
N LEU A 89 13.56 -2.92 -1.36
CA LEU A 89 14.91 -2.63 -0.86
C LEU A 89 14.88 -1.61 0.30
N LEU A 90 13.99 -0.61 0.24
CA LEU A 90 13.85 0.42 1.26
C LEU A 90 13.14 -0.09 2.54
N ALA A 91 12.27 -1.09 2.43
CA ALA A 91 11.48 -1.62 3.54
C ALA A 91 12.30 -2.00 4.79
N PRO A 92 13.39 -2.79 4.72
CA PRO A 92 14.19 -3.12 5.91
C PRO A 92 14.90 -1.91 6.52
N PHE A 93 15.31 -0.91 5.73
CA PHE A 93 15.96 0.29 6.26
C PHE A 93 15.02 1.12 7.13
N VAL A 94 13.76 1.28 6.70
CA VAL A 94 12.74 1.98 7.48
C VAL A 94 12.46 1.22 8.78
N HIS A 95 12.33 -0.11 8.72
CA HIS A 95 12.12 -0.93 9.89
C HIS A 95 13.27 -0.81 10.91
N GLN A 96 14.51 -0.82 10.44
CA GLN A 96 15.69 -0.72 11.30
C GLN A 96 15.81 0.65 11.98
N LEU A 97 15.45 1.73 11.28
CA LEU A 97 15.41 3.08 11.87
C LEU A 97 14.34 3.20 12.97
N VAL A 98 13.14 2.67 12.72
CA VAL A 98 12.05 2.66 13.70
C VAL A 98 12.44 1.86 14.95
N MET A 99 13.01 0.66 14.76
CA MET A 99 13.47 -0.16 15.89
C MET A 99 14.56 0.51 16.70
N LYS A 100 15.51 1.20 16.05
CA LYS A 100 16.56 1.97 16.74
C LYS A 100 15.98 3.13 17.56
N PHE A 101 14.94 3.79 17.06
CA PHE A 101 14.27 4.87 17.77
C PHE A 101 13.54 4.37 19.03
N ILE A 102 12.82 3.25 18.91
CA ILE A 102 12.14 2.60 20.05
C ILE A 102 13.17 2.16 21.11
N PHE A 103 14.27 1.54 20.68
CA PHE A 103 15.32 1.09 21.60
C PHE A 103 16.03 2.27 22.29
N HIS A 104 16.20 3.40 21.61
CA HIS A 104 16.81 4.59 22.22
C HIS A 104 15.90 5.24 23.29
N LEU A 105 14.59 5.27 23.04
CA LEU A 105 13.60 5.73 24.03
C LEU A 105 13.58 4.83 25.27
N ASP A 106 13.72 3.53 25.10
CA ASP A 106 13.76 2.57 26.22
C ASP A 106 15.02 2.76 27.09
N ASN A 107 16.19 2.94 26.45
CA ASN A 107 17.45 3.18 27.17
C ASN A 107 17.49 4.51 27.94
N THR A 108 16.83 5.55 27.42
CA THR A 108 16.77 6.87 28.11
C THR A 108 15.79 6.87 29.28
N MET A 109 14.72 6.07 29.23
CA MET A 109 13.86 5.85 30.39
C MET A 109 14.56 5.05 31.49
N MET A 110 15.29 3.98 31.13
CA MET A 110 16.10 3.20 32.07
C MET A 110 17.20 4.02 32.75
N SER A 111 17.88 4.92 32.01
CA SER A 111 18.92 5.78 32.60
C SER A 111 18.35 6.87 33.53
N SER A 112 17.12 7.32 33.29
CA SER A 112 16.46 8.31 34.15
C SER A 112 15.97 7.68 35.47
N ILE A 113 15.48 6.44 35.42
CA ILE A 113 15.08 5.67 36.61
C ILE A 113 16.31 5.33 37.48
N PHE A 114 17.45 4.97 36.88
CA PHE A 114 18.67 4.67 37.63
C PHE A 114 19.36 5.91 38.22
N ASN A 115 18.99 7.12 37.77
CA ASN A 115 19.52 8.37 38.30
C ASN A 115 18.61 8.99 39.38
N GLU A 116 17.37 8.50 39.52
CA GLU A 116 16.46 8.84 40.63
C GLU A 116 16.54 7.85 41.82
N ILE A 117 17.19 6.69 41.65
CA ILE A 117 17.49 5.71 42.71
C ILE A 117 18.92 5.90 43.20
#